data_AF-A0A1Y3AYB0-F1
#
_entry.id   AF-A0A1Y3AYB0-F1
#
_cell.length_a   1.000
_cell.length_b   1.000
_cell.length_c   1.000
_cell.angle_alpha   90.00
_cell.angle_beta   90.00
_cell.angle_gamma   90.00
#
_symmetry.space_group_name_H-M   'P 1'
#
loop_
_entity.id
_entity.type
_entity.pdbx_description
1 polymer ?
#
loop_
_entity_poly.entity_id
_entity_poly.type
_entity_poly.pdbx_seq_one_letter_code
_entity_poly.pdbx_strand_id
1 'polypeptide(L)'
;MALKEENFPRSKPSKHPSTSTVPSSSSSYQPPIAEDEQLFKSKIIINVLLSFSNYFHLLGRKRKLESKPIKPKKRSKKTLKNQEKLEQNRENLKKTVIENLTINRLIENMIVLGCIQEITDFELKFSITGGIDVTVPITNISTSYSRLIEDFANNENDDGDGVEIAKLAALFNLGQYYAIRILSKRICDKFGHAEVIGSINPKDIFANFTARTFQKLPQGYNLIAAVQSKEDHGYLMDIGVDDMKAFLPNDEQNKSTTTQLSIGQVIHCSVLNVNERILTLTTDETSGKKFSIEDDHQPGITLYTPGINTNAIITETFNHGLELGLPGGYKGFVPRFHVSDDLSVMPKQFPIGSTVQGHVMYVHPHTKQVCISLKSKMKLKKIKNLIESIRIG
;
A
#
# COMPACT_ATOMS: atom_id res chain seq x y z
N MET A 1 40.18 15.92 -63.30
CA MET A 1 40.49 17.27 -63.82
C MET A 1 40.25 18.23 -62.67
N ALA A 2 41.31 18.83 -62.12
CA ALA A 2 41.90 20.11 -62.55
C ALA A 2 41.02 21.29 -62.07
N LEU A 3 41.42 22.08 -61.06
CA LEU A 3 42.48 23.13 -61.11
C LEU A 3 42.01 24.25 -62.06
N LYS A 4 41.76 25.50 -61.64
CA LYS A 4 42.60 26.51 -60.95
C LYS A 4 41.73 27.78 -60.71
N GLU A 5 42.12 28.93 -60.14
CA GLU A 5 43.36 29.48 -59.54
C GLU A 5 42.97 30.59 -58.50
N GLU A 6 43.82 30.88 -57.51
CA GLU A 6 44.32 32.20 -57.02
C GLU A 6 43.44 33.50 -56.95
N ASN A 7 43.74 34.53 -56.12
CA ASN A 7 44.98 34.86 -55.38
C ASN A 7 44.75 35.67 -54.06
N PHE A 8 45.77 35.66 -53.19
CA PHE A 8 45.96 36.54 -52.00
C PHE A 8 46.57 37.91 -52.41
N PRO A 9 46.74 38.98 -51.57
CA PRO A 9 47.40 39.02 -50.23
C PRO A 9 46.83 40.14 -49.27
N ARG A 10 47.48 40.80 -48.26
CA ARG A 10 48.89 40.87 -47.78
C ARG A 10 49.14 41.41 -46.32
N SER A 11 48.90 40.62 -45.27
CA SER A 11 49.67 40.66 -43.97
C SER A 11 49.52 41.93 -43.06
N LYS A 12 50.12 42.11 -41.85
CA LYS A 12 51.34 41.56 -41.14
C LYS A 12 51.13 41.58 -39.57
N PRO A 13 52.10 41.26 -38.65
CA PRO A 13 51.85 40.32 -37.53
C PRO A 13 52.36 40.70 -36.11
N SER A 14 52.23 39.80 -35.11
CA SER A 14 53.10 39.81 -33.91
C SER A 14 53.36 38.43 -33.25
N LYS A 15 54.66 38.15 -33.11
CA LYS A 15 55.48 37.15 -32.36
C LYS A 15 54.89 36.09 -31.38
N HIS A 16 55.32 34.85 -31.66
CA HIS A 16 55.62 33.63 -30.85
C HIS A 16 56.64 33.82 -29.67
N PRO A 17 57.07 32.78 -28.87
CA PRO A 17 56.47 31.49 -28.40
C PRO A 17 56.88 31.07 -26.92
N SER A 18 56.77 29.76 -26.58
CA SER A 18 57.63 28.94 -25.64
C SER A 18 57.15 28.82 -24.16
N THR A 19 56.66 27.65 -23.66
CA THR A 19 57.31 26.43 -23.04
C THR A 19 57.81 26.61 -21.58
N SER A 20 57.77 25.64 -20.64
CA SER A 20 57.43 24.18 -20.64
C SER A 20 57.18 23.58 -19.23
N THR A 21 56.47 22.43 -19.17
CA THR A 21 56.60 21.28 -18.23
C THR A 21 56.68 21.43 -16.70
N VAL A 22 55.80 20.72 -15.99
CA VAL A 22 55.97 20.19 -14.60
C VAL A 22 55.42 18.74 -14.55
N PRO A 23 56.01 17.78 -13.79
CA PRO A 23 55.81 16.34 -14.03
C PRO A 23 54.87 15.61 -13.03
N SER A 24 54.70 14.30 -13.24
CA SER A 24 53.89 13.38 -12.44
C SER A 24 54.71 12.44 -11.54
N SER A 25 54.32 12.28 -10.26
CA SER A 25 54.37 10.98 -9.57
C SER A 25 53.58 10.95 -8.25
N SER A 26 53.07 9.75 -7.95
CA SER A 26 52.49 9.23 -6.71
C SER A 26 52.60 10.03 -5.39
N SER A 27 51.44 10.29 -4.78
CA SER A 27 51.25 10.23 -3.31
C SER A 27 49.87 9.65 -3.00
N SER A 28 49.75 8.87 -1.92
CA SER A 28 48.55 8.10 -1.59
C SER A 28 47.48 8.95 -0.91
N TYR A 29 46.32 9.10 -1.55
CA TYR A 29 45.14 9.71 -0.92
C TYR A 29 44.25 8.62 -0.30
N GLN A 30 44.19 8.55 1.02
CA GLN A 30 43.18 7.75 1.73
C GLN A 30 41.87 8.56 1.84
N PRO A 31 40.69 7.95 1.66
CA PRO A 31 39.42 8.62 1.98
C PRO A 31 39.28 8.78 3.51
N PRO A 32 38.66 9.86 4.00
CA PRO A 32 38.37 10.01 5.42
C PRO A 32 37.42 8.92 5.92
N ILE A 33 37.64 8.50 7.17
CA ILE A 33 37.06 7.28 7.74
C ILE A 33 35.71 7.58 8.40
N ALA A 34 34.66 6.88 7.96
CA ALA A 34 33.47 6.34 8.65
C ALA A 34 32.74 7.05 9.84
N GLU A 35 33.18 8.21 10.34
CA GLU A 35 32.66 8.79 11.59
C GLU A 35 31.35 9.57 11.40
N ASP A 36 31.20 10.33 10.31
CA ASP A 36 29.99 11.12 10.05
C ASP A 36 28.73 10.27 9.86
N GLU A 37 28.84 9.07 9.28
CA GLU A 37 27.68 8.19 9.11
C GLU A 37 27.19 7.62 10.45
N GLN A 38 28.11 7.37 11.39
CA GLN A 38 27.76 7.04 12.78
C GLN A 38 27.19 8.27 13.51
N LEU A 39 27.73 9.47 13.25
CA LEU A 39 27.21 10.71 13.83
C LEU A 39 25.78 11.03 13.33
N PHE A 40 25.45 10.70 12.09
CA PHE A 40 24.11 10.85 11.53
C PHE A 40 23.14 9.79 12.08
N LYS A 41 23.53 8.50 12.08
CA LYS A 41 22.73 7.40 12.64
C LYS A 41 22.47 7.59 14.15
N SER A 42 23.47 8.03 14.92
CA SER A 42 23.31 8.34 16.34
C SER A 42 22.40 9.55 16.58
N LYS A 43 22.48 10.63 15.79
CA LYS A 43 21.52 11.75 15.87
C LYS A 43 20.07 11.32 15.60
N ILE A 44 19.84 10.44 14.63
CA ILE A 44 18.51 9.87 14.38
C ILE A 44 18.03 9.03 15.58
N ILE A 45 18.86 8.11 16.07
CA ILE A 45 18.55 7.28 17.24
C ILE A 45 18.28 8.13 18.49
N ILE A 46 19.05 9.20 18.70
CA ILE A 46 18.85 10.15 19.82
C ILE A 46 17.53 10.90 19.66
N ASN A 47 17.18 11.40 18.47
CA ASN A 47 15.90 12.08 18.24
C ASN A 47 14.70 11.14 18.44
N VAL A 48 14.80 9.87 18.02
CA VAL A 48 13.78 8.84 18.26
C VAL A 48 13.69 8.51 19.76
N LEU A 49 14.80 8.34 20.47
CA LEU A 49 14.79 8.14 21.92
C LEU A 49 14.26 9.35 22.69
N LEU A 50 14.47 10.57 22.19
CA LEU A 50 13.91 11.81 22.76
C LEU A 50 12.41 11.93 22.50
N SER A 51 11.89 11.50 21.35
CA SER A 51 10.44 11.47 21.11
C SER A 51 9.74 10.43 22.00
N PHE A 52 10.31 9.22 22.13
CA PHE A 52 9.81 8.20 23.07
C PHE A 52 9.95 8.64 24.54
N SER A 53 11.03 9.32 24.93
CA SER A 53 11.19 9.87 26.27
C SER A 53 10.11 10.92 26.58
N ASN A 54 9.83 11.82 25.64
CA ASN A 54 8.74 12.78 25.78
C ASN A 54 7.36 12.10 25.83
N TYR A 55 7.13 11.04 25.07
CA TYR A 55 5.91 10.23 25.11
C TYR A 55 5.68 9.61 26.51
N PHE A 56 6.70 8.99 27.10
CA PHE A 56 6.66 8.47 28.47
C PHE A 56 6.50 9.59 29.52
N HIS A 57 7.16 10.74 29.34
CA HIS A 57 7.02 11.87 30.27
C HIS A 57 5.60 12.48 30.21
N LEU A 58 4.95 12.47 29.05
CA LEU A 58 3.57 12.97 28.90
C LEU A 58 2.56 12.11 29.69
N LEU A 59 2.76 10.79 29.71
CA LEU A 59 1.98 9.84 30.51
C LEU A 59 2.17 10.01 32.04
N GLY A 60 3.27 10.64 32.47
CA GLY A 60 3.61 10.79 33.90
C GLY A 60 2.98 11.98 34.64
N ARG A 61 2.48 13.01 33.94
CA ARG A 61 2.09 14.31 34.56
C ARG A 61 0.70 14.30 35.21
N LYS A 62 0.56 13.60 36.36
CA LYS A 62 -0.55 13.83 37.30
C LYS A 62 -0.47 15.26 37.87
N ARG A 63 -1.42 16.14 37.50
CA ARG A 63 -1.56 17.48 38.10
C ARG A 63 -1.90 17.32 39.60
N LYS A 64 -1.12 17.93 40.48
CA LYS A 64 -1.53 18.14 41.88
C LYS A 64 -2.62 19.21 41.90
N LEU A 65 -3.87 18.80 42.08
CA LEU A 65 -4.93 19.68 42.59
C LEU A 65 -4.89 19.58 44.12
N GLU A 66 -4.71 20.72 44.79
CA GLU A 66 -4.76 20.77 46.24
C GLU A 66 -6.20 20.52 46.73
N SER A 67 -6.35 19.63 47.70
CA SER A 67 -7.63 19.38 48.37
C SER A 67 -7.42 19.29 49.88
N LYS A 68 -8.24 20.04 50.62
CA LYS A 68 -8.15 20.15 52.09
C LYS A 68 -8.44 18.78 52.74
N PRO A 69 -7.82 18.46 53.89
CA PRO A 69 -7.79 17.10 54.41
C PRO A 69 -9.17 16.61 54.89
N ILE A 70 -9.61 15.46 54.38
CA ILE A 70 -10.81 14.75 54.84
C ILE A 70 -10.39 13.38 55.41
N LYS A 71 -10.88 13.07 56.61
CA LYS A 71 -10.46 11.91 57.43
C LYS A 71 -10.75 10.57 56.75
N PRO A 72 -9.90 9.53 56.93
CA PRO A 72 -9.98 8.29 56.16
C PRO A 72 -11.15 7.38 56.59
N LYS A 73 -12.17 7.26 55.74
CA LYS A 73 -13.14 6.15 55.83
C LYS A 73 -12.56 4.90 55.17
N LYS A 74 -12.47 3.79 55.91
CA LYS A 74 -11.99 2.48 55.42
C LYS A 74 -12.83 2.02 54.22
N ARG A 75 -12.26 2.01 53.01
CA ARG A 75 -12.91 1.42 51.82
C ARG A 75 -13.00 -0.10 51.98
N SER A 76 -14.14 -0.69 51.59
CA SER A 76 -14.35 -2.13 51.72
C SER A 76 -13.52 -2.93 50.71
N LYS A 77 -13.09 -4.15 51.08
CA LYS A 77 -12.42 -5.09 50.16
C LYS A 77 -13.27 -5.44 48.92
N LYS A 78 -14.59 -5.24 48.98
CA LYS A 78 -15.53 -5.47 47.87
C LYS A 78 -15.45 -4.37 46.79
N THR A 79 -15.05 -3.15 47.17
CA THR A 79 -14.88 -2.02 46.24
C THR A 79 -13.59 -2.13 45.43
N LEU A 80 -12.49 -2.52 46.08
CA LEU A 80 -11.19 -2.77 45.42
C LEU A 80 -11.30 -3.86 44.36
N LYS A 81 -11.86 -5.03 44.72
CA LYS A 81 -12.11 -6.14 43.76
C LYS A 81 -12.99 -5.78 42.56
N ASN A 82 -13.82 -4.73 42.66
CA ASN A 82 -14.61 -4.26 41.52
C ASN A 82 -13.82 -3.26 40.64
N GLN A 83 -12.90 -2.48 41.22
CA GLN A 83 -11.97 -1.66 40.44
C GLN A 83 -10.96 -2.55 39.71
N GLU A 84 -10.36 -3.52 40.40
CA GLU A 84 -9.46 -4.55 39.82
C GLU A 84 -10.12 -5.27 38.63
N LYS A 85 -11.39 -5.69 38.75
CA LYS A 85 -12.15 -6.30 37.64
C LYS A 85 -12.47 -5.33 36.50
N LEU A 86 -12.73 -4.05 36.78
CA LEU A 86 -12.96 -3.04 35.75
C LEU A 86 -11.67 -2.66 35.01
N GLU A 87 -10.53 -2.70 35.69
CA GLU A 87 -9.21 -2.48 35.10
C GLU A 87 -8.77 -3.71 34.28
N GLN A 88 -8.91 -4.93 34.80
CA GLN A 88 -8.70 -6.16 34.03
C GLN A 88 -9.61 -6.27 32.79
N ASN A 89 -10.89 -5.90 32.88
CA ASN A 89 -11.76 -5.84 31.70
C ASN A 89 -11.31 -4.77 30.69
N ARG A 90 -10.78 -3.63 31.16
CA ARG A 90 -10.18 -2.59 30.29
C ARG A 90 -8.84 -3.00 29.68
N GLU A 91 -8.10 -3.90 30.31
CA GLU A 91 -6.87 -4.50 29.75
C GLU A 91 -7.20 -5.59 28.74
N ASN A 92 -8.17 -6.46 29.03
CA ASN A 92 -8.70 -7.44 28.07
C ASN A 92 -9.25 -6.75 26.79
N LEU A 93 -9.92 -5.61 26.94
CA LEU A 93 -10.37 -4.77 25.80
C LEU A 93 -9.25 -4.06 25.03
N LYS A 94 -8.01 -4.03 25.55
CA LYS A 94 -6.83 -3.45 24.88
C LYS A 94 -5.93 -4.49 24.19
N LYS A 95 -6.10 -5.78 24.51
CA LYS A 95 -5.27 -6.85 23.96
C LYS A 95 -5.50 -6.97 22.45
N THR A 96 -4.44 -7.11 21.66
CA THR A 96 -4.63 -7.33 20.22
C THR A 96 -5.04 -8.78 19.99
N VAL A 97 -6.01 -8.95 19.10
CA VAL A 97 -6.65 -10.23 18.84
C VAL A 97 -6.06 -10.78 17.54
N ILE A 98 -5.13 -11.72 17.68
CA ILE A 98 -4.36 -12.28 16.57
C ILE A 98 -5.07 -13.53 16.05
N GLU A 99 -5.86 -13.39 15.00
CA GLU A 99 -6.72 -14.47 14.50
C GLU A 99 -6.74 -14.49 12.96
N ASN A 100 -6.97 -15.67 12.39
CA ASN A 100 -7.17 -15.80 10.94
C ASN A 100 -8.53 -15.22 10.53
N LEU A 101 -8.62 -14.67 9.32
CA LEU A 101 -9.90 -14.41 8.66
C LEU A 101 -10.58 -15.75 8.32
N THR A 102 -11.90 -15.81 8.48
CA THR A 102 -12.74 -16.97 8.15
C THR A 102 -14.07 -16.47 7.62
N ILE A 103 -14.82 -17.30 6.88
CA ILE A 103 -16.07 -16.88 6.23
C ILE A 103 -17.09 -16.26 7.22
N ASN A 104 -17.19 -16.82 8.43
CA ASN A 104 -18.07 -16.29 9.48
C ASN A 104 -17.68 -14.88 9.95
N ARG A 105 -16.40 -14.52 9.82
CA ARG A 105 -15.81 -13.25 10.27
C ARG A 105 -15.53 -12.26 9.13
N LEU A 106 -15.77 -12.66 7.88
CA LEU A 106 -15.86 -11.73 6.77
C LEU A 106 -17.13 -10.88 6.96
N ILE A 107 -16.97 -9.56 6.98
CA ILE A 107 -18.04 -8.59 7.22
C ILE A 107 -18.27 -7.83 5.92
N GLU A 108 -19.53 -7.55 5.58
CA GLU A 108 -19.87 -6.68 4.45
C GLU A 108 -19.32 -5.26 4.67
N ASN A 109 -19.00 -4.57 3.58
CA ASN A 109 -18.26 -3.31 3.54
C ASN A 109 -16.80 -3.35 4.03
N MET A 110 -16.28 -4.50 4.44
CA MET A 110 -14.85 -4.69 4.69
C MET A 110 -14.04 -4.62 3.39
N ILE A 111 -12.79 -4.13 3.46
CA ILE A 111 -11.84 -4.17 2.33
C ILE A 111 -10.74 -5.17 2.65
N VAL A 112 -10.46 -6.08 1.73
CA VAL A 112 -9.47 -7.16 1.89
C VAL A 112 -8.60 -7.25 0.64
N LEU A 113 -7.30 -7.55 0.81
CA LEU A 113 -6.40 -7.88 -0.31
C LEU A 113 -6.70 -9.30 -0.81
N GLY A 114 -7.12 -9.42 -2.07
CA GLY A 114 -7.33 -10.70 -2.74
C GLY A 114 -6.45 -10.85 -3.98
N CYS A 115 -6.30 -12.08 -4.45
CA CYS A 115 -5.47 -12.45 -5.60
C CYS A 115 -6.32 -13.12 -6.69
N ILE A 116 -6.22 -12.67 -7.95
CA ILE A 116 -6.98 -13.24 -9.08
C ILE A 116 -6.55 -14.70 -9.29
N GLN A 117 -7.48 -15.64 -9.15
CA GLN A 117 -7.29 -17.06 -9.44
C GLN A 117 -7.87 -17.47 -10.80
N GLU A 118 -9.01 -16.88 -11.18
CA GLU A 118 -9.72 -17.20 -12.42
C GLU A 118 -10.22 -15.91 -13.08
N ILE A 119 -10.19 -15.87 -14.40
CA ILE A 119 -10.76 -14.82 -15.23
C ILE A 119 -11.72 -15.50 -16.19
N THR A 120 -13.00 -15.14 -16.13
CA THR A 120 -14.02 -15.55 -17.10
C THR A 120 -14.38 -14.34 -17.99
N ASP A 121 -15.34 -14.49 -18.90
CA ASP A 121 -15.83 -13.36 -19.70
C ASP A 121 -16.66 -12.34 -18.88
N PHE A 122 -17.33 -12.77 -17.80
CA PHE A 122 -18.30 -11.95 -17.04
C PHE A 122 -17.99 -11.76 -15.54
N GLU A 123 -16.98 -12.44 -15.01
CA GLU A 123 -16.56 -12.32 -13.61
C GLU A 123 -15.07 -12.63 -13.41
N LEU A 124 -14.46 -11.93 -12.46
CA LEU A 124 -13.14 -12.22 -11.90
C LEU A 124 -13.33 -12.98 -10.58
N LYS A 125 -12.67 -14.12 -10.40
CA LYS A 125 -12.65 -14.82 -9.10
C LYS A 125 -11.33 -14.56 -8.40
N PHE A 126 -11.44 -14.01 -7.20
CA PHE A 126 -10.32 -13.72 -6.32
C PHE A 126 -10.33 -14.67 -5.13
N SER A 127 -9.17 -15.04 -4.61
CA SER A 127 -9.06 -15.68 -3.30
C SER A 127 -8.40 -14.76 -2.29
N ILE A 128 -8.98 -14.68 -1.09
CA ILE A 128 -8.51 -13.85 0.04
C ILE A 128 -7.94 -14.73 1.18
N THR A 129 -7.25 -14.10 2.13
CA THR A 129 -6.78 -14.80 3.33
C THR A 129 -7.93 -15.46 4.09
N GLY A 130 -7.70 -16.68 4.59
CA GLY A 130 -8.73 -17.57 5.14
C GLY A 130 -9.20 -18.67 4.19
N GLY A 131 -8.79 -18.67 2.91
CA GLY A 131 -9.24 -19.66 1.93
C GLY A 131 -10.71 -19.42 1.55
N ILE A 132 -11.04 -18.16 1.29
CA ILE A 132 -12.37 -17.72 0.89
C ILE A 132 -12.23 -17.15 -0.51
N ASP A 133 -13.12 -17.58 -1.40
CA ASP A 133 -13.16 -17.08 -2.77
C ASP A 133 -14.27 -16.03 -2.90
N VAL A 134 -14.00 -15.01 -3.72
CA VAL A 134 -14.81 -13.80 -3.87
C VAL A 134 -15.00 -13.54 -5.36
N THR A 135 -16.25 -13.57 -5.79
CA THR A 135 -16.64 -13.26 -7.17
C THR A 135 -16.81 -11.76 -7.34
N VAL A 136 -16.18 -11.19 -8.35
CA VAL A 136 -16.34 -9.79 -8.75
C VAL A 136 -16.95 -9.77 -10.16
N PRO A 137 -18.26 -9.52 -10.28
CA PRO A 137 -18.95 -9.40 -11.56
C PRO A 137 -18.38 -8.27 -12.43
N ILE A 138 -18.59 -8.37 -13.73
CA ILE A 138 -18.14 -7.40 -14.74
C ILE A 138 -18.57 -5.95 -14.43
N THR A 139 -19.77 -5.78 -13.86
CA THR A 139 -20.36 -4.50 -13.42
C THR A 139 -19.67 -3.87 -12.20
N ASN A 140 -18.82 -4.63 -11.51
CA ASN A 140 -18.18 -4.25 -10.25
C ASN A 140 -16.67 -3.99 -10.42
N ILE A 141 -16.23 -3.81 -11.67
CA ILE A 141 -14.84 -3.59 -12.05
C ILE A 141 -14.49 -2.10 -12.01
N SER A 142 -15.19 -1.25 -12.75
CA SER A 142 -15.03 0.21 -12.67
C SER A 142 -16.23 0.96 -13.24
N THR A 143 -16.44 2.20 -12.79
CA THR A 143 -17.55 3.04 -13.25
C THR A 143 -17.55 3.25 -14.77
N SER A 144 -16.36 3.39 -15.37
CA SER A 144 -16.19 3.55 -16.82
C SER A 144 -16.51 2.26 -17.57
N TYR A 145 -16.13 1.09 -17.04
CA TYR A 145 -16.34 -0.18 -17.72
C TYR A 145 -17.81 -0.62 -17.70
N SER A 146 -18.49 -0.43 -16.56
CA SER A 146 -19.93 -0.72 -16.46
C SER A 146 -20.76 0.13 -17.41
N ARG A 147 -20.39 1.42 -17.59
CA ARG A 147 -21.01 2.31 -18.58
C ARG A 147 -20.83 1.81 -20.01
N LEU A 148 -19.61 1.41 -20.41
CA LEU A 148 -19.38 0.86 -21.76
C LEU A 148 -20.29 -0.35 -22.05
N ILE A 149 -20.52 -1.21 -21.04
CA ILE A 149 -21.40 -2.39 -21.15
C ILE A 149 -22.88 -1.98 -21.23
N GLU A 150 -23.30 -1.01 -20.42
CA GLU A 150 -24.65 -0.42 -20.48
C GLU A 150 -24.90 0.27 -21.83
N ASP A 151 -23.95 1.07 -22.32
CA ASP A 151 -24.02 1.75 -23.62
C ASP A 151 -24.08 0.74 -24.78
N PHE A 152 -23.25 -0.31 -24.76
CA PHE A 152 -23.28 -1.37 -25.78
C PHE A 152 -24.61 -2.13 -25.80
N ALA A 153 -25.15 -2.51 -24.63
CA ALA A 153 -26.42 -3.21 -24.52
C ALA A 153 -27.65 -2.36 -24.91
N ASN A 154 -27.53 -1.03 -24.92
CA ASN A 154 -28.59 -0.12 -25.37
C ASN A 154 -28.49 0.21 -26.87
N ASN A 155 -27.31 0.13 -27.47
CA ASN A 155 -27.02 0.60 -28.84
C ASN A 155 -26.92 -0.53 -29.88
N GLU A 156 -27.61 -1.66 -29.71
CA GLU A 156 -27.59 -2.83 -30.61
C GLU A 156 -28.15 -2.59 -32.05
N ASN A 157 -28.31 -1.32 -32.48
CA ASN A 157 -29.01 -0.93 -33.72
C ASN A 157 -28.25 0.09 -34.60
N ASP A 158 -26.97 0.36 -34.34
CA ASP A 158 -26.15 1.27 -35.17
C ASP A 158 -24.90 0.56 -35.71
N ASP A 159 -24.79 0.44 -37.04
CA ASP A 159 -23.73 -0.29 -37.75
C ASP A 159 -22.38 0.50 -37.84
N GLY A 160 -22.18 1.50 -36.97
CA GLY A 160 -21.06 2.45 -37.05
C GLY A 160 -20.12 2.45 -35.84
N ASP A 161 -18.84 2.10 -36.06
CA ASP A 161 -17.66 2.35 -35.20
C ASP A 161 -17.90 2.33 -33.67
N GLY A 162 -18.63 1.32 -33.18
CA GLY A 162 -18.86 1.11 -31.75
C GLY A 162 -17.56 0.89 -30.97
N VAL A 163 -17.48 1.47 -29.76
CA VAL A 163 -16.28 1.38 -28.90
C VAL A 163 -16.01 -0.06 -28.50
N GLU A 164 -14.88 -0.63 -28.97
CA GLU A 164 -14.52 -2.02 -28.70
C GLU A 164 -14.33 -2.28 -27.20
N ILE A 165 -15.21 -3.11 -26.61
CA ILE A 165 -15.11 -3.52 -25.21
C ILE A 165 -14.01 -4.58 -25.07
N ALA A 166 -12.86 -4.15 -24.55
CA ALA A 166 -11.75 -5.04 -24.22
C ALA A 166 -12.16 -6.10 -23.19
N LYS A 167 -11.97 -7.38 -23.53
CA LYS A 167 -12.31 -8.53 -22.67
C LYS A 167 -11.47 -8.57 -21.39
N LEU A 168 -12.03 -9.13 -20.31
CA LEU A 168 -11.37 -9.23 -18.99
C LEU A 168 -9.97 -9.89 -19.04
N ALA A 169 -9.78 -10.88 -19.92
CA ALA A 169 -8.49 -11.55 -20.12
C ALA A 169 -7.40 -10.68 -20.80
N ALA A 170 -7.75 -9.54 -21.39
CA ALA A 170 -6.81 -8.53 -21.87
C ALA A 170 -6.54 -7.45 -20.80
N LEU A 171 -7.52 -7.17 -19.93
CA LEU A 171 -7.43 -6.16 -18.88
C LEU A 171 -6.64 -6.64 -17.65
N PHE A 172 -6.78 -7.91 -17.28
CA PHE A 172 -6.30 -8.50 -16.03
C PHE A 172 -5.41 -9.73 -16.25
N ASN A 173 -4.56 -10.04 -15.27
CA ASN A 173 -3.67 -11.21 -15.29
C ASN A 173 -3.83 -12.06 -14.03
N LEU A 174 -3.81 -13.38 -14.19
CA LEU A 174 -3.81 -14.34 -13.08
C LEU A 174 -2.65 -14.07 -12.12
N GLY A 175 -2.94 -14.07 -10.81
CA GLY A 175 -1.97 -13.78 -9.76
C GLY A 175 -1.72 -12.29 -9.49
N GLN A 176 -2.42 -11.36 -10.14
CA GLN A 176 -2.48 -9.96 -9.69
C GLN A 176 -3.26 -9.85 -8.37
N TYR A 177 -2.93 -8.83 -7.56
CA TYR A 177 -3.55 -8.60 -6.25
C TYR A 177 -4.29 -7.26 -6.25
N TYR A 178 -5.59 -7.26 -5.93
CA TYR A 178 -6.37 -6.03 -5.80
C TYR A 178 -6.96 -5.90 -4.39
N ALA A 179 -7.18 -4.66 -3.94
CA ALA A 179 -8.06 -4.41 -2.81
C ALA A 179 -9.50 -4.64 -3.26
N ILE A 180 -10.25 -5.44 -2.51
CA ILE A 180 -11.63 -5.83 -2.83
C ILE A 180 -12.54 -5.36 -1.70
N ARG A 181 -13.59 -4.61 -2.03
CA ARG A 181 -14.70 -4.29 -1.13
C ARG A 181 -15.66 -5.47 -1.13
N ILE A 182 -15.90 -6.09 0.02
CA ILE A 182 -16.95 -7.11 0.17
C ILE A 182 -18.30 -6.41 0.14
N LEU A 183 -19.15 -6.75 -0.83
CA LEU A 183 -20.49 -6.17 -0.97
C LEU A 183 -21.55 -7.02 -0.27
N SER A 184 -21.55 -8.33 -0.50
CA SER A 184 -22.51 -9.25 0.12
C SER A 184 -21.90 -10.62 0.45
N LYS A 185 -22.50 -11.31 1.43
CA LYS A 185 -22.12 -12.68 1.82
C LYS A 185 -23.34 -13.57 2.08
N ARG A 186 -23.63 -14.51 1.18
CA ARG A 186 -24.68 -15.52 1.34
C ARG A 186 -24.09 -16.88 1.65
N ILE A 187 -24.36 -17.44 2.83
CA ILE A 187 -24.13 -18.86 3.09
C ILE A 187 -25.20 -19.66 2.35
N CYS A 188 -24.80 -20.50 1.41
CA CYS A 188 -25.73 -21.29 0.59
C CYS A 188 -26.06 -22.62 1.26
N ASP A 189 -25.06 -23.29 1.85
CA ASP A 189 -25.20 -24.64 2.39
C ASP A 189 -24.85 -24.77 3.87
N LYS A 190 -25.48 -25.77 4.51
CA LYS A 190 -25.13 -26.23 5.87
C LYS A 190 -23.69 -26.75 5.99
N PHE A 191 -23.05 -27.08 4.86
CA PHE A 191 -21.64 -27.47 4.77
C PHE A 191 -20.67 -26.27 4.79
N GLY A 192 -21.17 -25.03 4.79
CA GLY A 192 -20.35 -23.82 4.87
C GLY A 192 -19.94 -23.22 3.52
N HIS A 193 -20.41 -23.78 2.40
CA HIS A 193 -20.30 -23.10 1.10
C HIS A 193 -21.02 -21.75 1.17
N ALA A 194 -20.31 -20.70 0.77
CA ALA A 194 -20.82 -19.34 0.78
C ALA A 194 -20.43 -18.62 -0.51
N GLU A 195 -21.39 -17.95 -1.10
CA GLU A 195 -21.18 -16.98 -2.16
C GLU A 195 -20.77 -15.65 -1.51
N VAL A 196 -19.65 -15.08 -1.97
CA VAL A 196 -19.17 -13.76 -1.55
C VAL A 196 -19.03 -12.90 -2.80
N ILE A 197 -19.79 -11.81 -2.86
CA ILE A 197 -19.72 -10.87 -3.99
C ILE A 197 -18.90 -9.67 -3.56
N GLY A 198 -17.92 -9.31 -4.39
CA GLY A 198 -17.04 -8.17 -4.18
C GLY A 198 -17.14 -7.10 -5.26
N SER A 199 -16.34 -6.05 -5.07
CA SER A 199 -16.06 -5.01 -6.06
C SER A 199 -14.60 -4.59 -5.99
N ILE A 200 -14.00 -4.30 -7.15
CA ILE A 200 -12.69 -3.64 -7.28
C ILE A 200 -12.82 -2.21 -7.84
N ASN A 201 -14.04 -1.73 -8.05
CA ASN A 201 -14.30 -0.36 -8.51
C ASN A 201 -13.66 0.65 -7.53
N PRO A 202 -12.81 1.59 -7.99
CA PRO A 202 -12.25 2.63 -7.15
C PRO A 202 -13.30 3.38 -6.31
N LYS A 203 -14.50 3.60 -6.86
CA LYS A 203 -15.66 4.17 -6.13
C LYS A 203 -16.04 3.36 -4.90
N ASP A 204 -16.09 2.04 -5.02
CA ASP A 204 -16.38 1.16 -3.90
C ASP A 204 -15.19 1.08 -2.94
N ILE A 205 -13.96 0.88 -3.42
CA ILE A 205 -12.78 0.77 -2.56
C ILE A 205 -12.62 2.04 -1.71
N PHE A 206 -12.61 3.22 -2.35
CA PHE A 206 -12.33 4.50 -1.72
C PHE A 206 -13.57 5.23 -1.17
N ALA A 207 -14.74 4.58 -1.05
CA ALA A 207 -15.95 5.21 -0.48
C ALA A 207 -15.81 5.79 0.96
N ASN A 208 -14.72 5.48 1.68
CA ASN A 208 -14.39 6.07 2.98
C ASN A 208 -13.40 7.26 2.90
N PHE A 209 -12.98 7.65 1.70
CA PHE A 209 -12.08 8.76 1.44
C PHE A 209 -12.88 10.00 1.06
N THR A 210 -12.29 11.17 1.29
CA THR A 210 -12.78 12.47 0.83
C THR A 210 -11.68 13.13 0.00
N ALA A 211 -11.99 14.19 -0.74
CA ALA A 211 -10.95 15.00 -1.39
C ALA A 211 -9.86 15.46 -0.39
N ARG A 212 -10.23 15.78 0.86
CA ARG A 212 -9.27 16.10 1.94
C ARG A 212 -8.40 14.91 2.36
N THR A 213 -8.89 13.68 2.24
CA THR A 213 -8.10 12.46 2.47
C THR A 213 -7.06 12.29 1.37
N PHE A 214 -7.47 12.47 0.11
CA PHE A 214 -6.57 12.38 -1.04
C PHE A 214 -5.52 13.51 -1.09
N GLN A 215 -5.90 14.75 -0.78
CA GLN A 215 -5.01 15.91 -0.58
C GLN A 215 -3.91 15.70 0.47
N LYS A 216 -4.05 14.67 1.31
CA LYS A 216 -3.09 14.31 2.36
C LYS A 216 -2.33 13.01 2.07
N LEU A 217 -2.49 12.41 0.90
CA LEU A 217 -1.70 11.23 0.54
C LEU A 217 -0.24 11.62 0.31
N PRO A 218 0.71 10.93 0.96
CA PRO A 218 2.13 11.16 0.73
C PRO A 218 2.54 10.71 -0.67
N GLN A 219 3.61 11.31 -1.19
CA GLN A 219 4.23 10.89 -2.44
C GLN A 219 4.66 9.41 -2.38
N GLY A 220 4.46 8.69 -3.48
CA GLY A 220 4.67 7.25 -3.59
C GLY A 220 3.52 6.38 -3.06
N TYR A 221 2.49 6.94 -2.40
CA TYR A 221 1.37 6.16 -1.89
C TYR A 221 0.69 5.35 -3.00
N ASN A 222 0.57 4.03 -2.81
CA ASN A 222 0.04 3.13 -3.82
C ASN A 222 -1.50 3.06 -3.75
N LEU A 223 -2.16 3.04 -4.90
CA LEU A 223 -3.61 2.97 -5.01
C LEU A 223 -4.01 2.22 -6.29
N ILE A 224 -5.31 2.01 -6.46
CA ILE A 224 -5.87 1.57 -7.73
C ILE A 224 -6.62 2.73 -8.38
N ALA A 225 -6.60 2.79 -9.71
CA ALA A 225 -7.39 3.73 -10.48
C ALA A 225 -7.87 3.06 -11.77
N ALA A 226 -9.05 3.45 -12.24
CA ALA A 226 -9.60 2.96 -13.51
C ALA A 226 -9.40 3.99 -14.61
N VAL A 227 -9.10 3.55 -15.84
CA VAL A 227 -9.05 4.47 -16.98
C VAL A 227 -10.45 5.03 -17.25
N GLN A 228 -10.59 6.36 -17.30
CA GLN A 228 -11.83 7.07 -17.62
C GLN A 228 -11.87 7.50 -19.08
N SER A 229 -10.79 8.13 -19.56
CA SER A 229 -10.61 8.50 -20.97
C SER A 229 -9.12 8.57 -21.31
N LYS A 230 -8.83 8.54 -22.61
CA LYS A 230 -7.49 8.67 -23.17
C LYS A 230 -7.34 10.07 -23.76
N GLU A 231 -6.31 10.78 -23.34
CA GLU A 231 -6.01 12.17 -23.70
C GLU A 231 -4.68 12.23 -24.49
N ASP A 232 -4.40 13.35 -25.16
CA ASP A 232 -3.17 13.52 -25.96
C ASP A 232 -1.85 13.34 -25.17
N HIS A 233 -1.89 13.60 -23.87
CA HIS A 233 -0.71 13.62 -22.99
C HIS A 233 -0.75 12.57 -21.86
N GLY A 234 -1.78 11.71 -21.83
CA GLY A 234 -1.95 10.73 -20.77
C GLY A 234 -3.35 10.13 -20.71
N TYR A 235 -3.74 9.66 -19.54
CA TYR A 235 -5.06 9.09 -19.28
C TYR A 235 -5.73 9.84 -18.14
N LEU A 236 -7.00 10.20 -18.32
CA LEU A 236 -7.86 10.63 -17.21
C LEU A 236 -8.26 9.37 -16.42
N MET A 237 -8.19 9.44 -15.09
CA MET A 237 -8.32 8.29 -14.21
C MET A 237 -9.45 8.48 -13.19
N ASP A 238 -10.36 7.51 -13.09
CA ASP A 238 -11.35 7.39 -12.03
C ASP A 238 -10.72 6.77 -10.77
N ILE A 239 -10.85 7.49 -9.65
CA ILE A 239 -10.40 7.10 -8.31
C ILE A 239 -11.57 7.01 -7.31
N GLY A 240 -12.82 7.17 -7.78
CA GLY A 240 -14.01 6.98 -6.97
C GLY A 240 -14.51 8.19 -6.18
N VAL A 241 -13.98 9.40 -6.41
CA VAL A 241 -14.37 10.62 -5.69
C VAL A 241 -14.55 11.78 -6.67
N ASP A 242 -15.79 12.27 -6.82
CA ASP A 242 -16.17 13.28 -7.81
C ASP A 242 -15.47 14.65 -7.62
N ASP A 243 -15.14 15.01 -6.37
CA ASP A 243 -14.48 16.28 -6.00
C ASP A 243 -13.00 16.38 -6.43
N MET A 244 -12.38 15.30 -6.94
CA MET A 244 -10.96 15.29 -7.28
C MET A 244 -10.67 14.46 -8.53
N LYS A 245 -10.01 15.08 -9.51
CA LYS A 245 -9.57 14.40 -10.74
C LYS A 245 -8.24 13.68 -10.51
N ALA A 246 -8.04 12.53 -11.13
CA ALA A 246 -6.73 11.90 -11.24
C ALA A 246 -6.28 11.82 -12.70
N PHE A 247 -4.97 11.92 -12.94
CA PHE A 247 -4.39 11.91 -14.28
C PHE A 247 -3.06 11.16 -14.28
N LEU A 248 -2.84 10.30 -15.27
CA LEU A 248 -1.62 9.53 -15.50
C LEU A 248 -0.93 10.04 -16.77
N PRO A 249 0.16 10.83 -16.67
CA PRO A 249 0.93 11.28 -17.83
C PRO A 249 1.57 10.13 -18.61
N ASN A 250 1.69 10.26 -19.92
CA ASN A 250 2.34 9.25 -20.78
C ASN A 250 3.81 8.99 -20.38
N ASP A 251 4.56 10.02 -19.98
CA ASP A 251 5.97 9.89 -19.55
C ASP A 251 6.15 9.12 -18.22
N GLU A 252 5.08 9.06 -17.42
CA GLU A 252 4.98 8.35 -16.15
C GLU A 252 4.32 6.96 -16.31
N GLN A 253 4.09 6.53 -17.56
CA GLN A 253 3.75 5.15 -17.87
C GLN A 253 5.03 4.29 -17.80
N ASN A 254 4.97 3.17 -17.06
CA ASN A 254 6.08 2.22 -16.96
C ASN A 254 6.47 1.71 -18.35
N LYS A 255 7.72 1.98 -18.74
CA LYS A 255 8.27 1.74 -20.09
C LYS A 255 8.31 0.26 -20.48
N SER A 256 8.19 -0.66 -19.52
CA SER A 256 8.06 -2.11 -19.78
C SER A 256 6.63 -2.55 -20.15
N THR A 257 5.62 -1.76 -19.82
CA THR A 257 4.22 -1.91 -20.26
C THR A 257 3.97 -1.01 -21.46
N THR A 258 4.49 -1.40 -22.61
CA THR A 258 4.37 -0.67 -23.90
C THR A 258 2.96 -0.72 -24.51
N THR A 259 2.05 -1.51 -23.94
CA THR A 259 0.62 -1.53 -24.30
C THR A 259 -0.09 -0.26 -23.86
N GLN A 260 -0.91 0.31 -24.75
CA GLN A 260 -1.87 1.35 -24.37
C GLN A 260 -2.90 0.79 -23.39
N LEU A 261 -3.38 1.61 -22.47
CA LEU A 261 -4.38 1.21 -21.48
C LEU A 261 -5.79 1.32 -22.08
N SER A 262 -6.65 0.32 -21.80
CA SER A 262 -8.05 0.32 -22.26
C SER A 262 -8.94 1.10 -21.30
N ILE A 263 -9.99 1.75 -21.83
CA ILE A 263 -11.00 2.42 -20.99
C ILE A 263 -11.65 1.40 -20.07
N GLY A 264 -11.85 1.77 -18.79
CA GLY A 264 -12.38 0.88 -17.76
C GLY A 264 -11.36 -0.04 -17.09
N GLN A 265 -10.14 -0.19 -17.63
CA GLN A 265 -9.10 -1.01 -17.03
C GLN A 265 -8.70 -0.48 -15.64
N VAL A 266 -8.73 -1.35 -14.61
CA VAL A 266 -8.27 -1.01 -13.26
C VAL A 266 -6.79 -1.38 -13.10
N ILE A 267 -5.95 -0.38 -12.85
CA ILE A 267 -4.50 -0.54 -12.71
C ILE A 267 -4.02 -0.06 -11.33
N HIS A 268 -2.82 -0.51 -10.96
CA HIS A 268 -2.10 0.00 -9.79
C HIS A 268 -1.26 1.21 -10.18
N CYS A 269 -1.42 2.29 -9.43
CA CYS A 269 -0.66 3.52 -9.58
C CYS A 269 -0.06 3.95 -8.25
N SER A 270 0.95 4.81 -8.29
CA SER A 270 1.47 5.53 -7.14
C SER A 270 1.16 7.02 -7.27
N VAL A 271 0.95 7.70 -6.14
CA VAL A 271 0.80 9.17 -6.11
C VAL A 271 2.13 9.82 -6.44
N LEU A 272 2.22 10.53 -7.57
CA LEU A 272 3.42 11.31 -7.93
C LEU A 272 3.40 12.69 -7.26
N ASN A 273 2.25 13.37 -7.28
CA ASN A 273 2.02 14.68 -6.64
C ASN A 273 0.50 14.95 -6.47
N VAL A 274 0.13 15.85 -5.56
CA VAL A 274 -1.26 16.27 -5.33
C VAL A 274 -1.39 17.79 -5.40
N ASN A 275 -1.95 18.29 -6.50
CA ASN A 275 -2.11 19.72 -6.79
C ASN A 275 -3.58 20.13 -6.60
N GLU A 276 -3.95 20.58 -5.39
CA GLU A 276 -5.30 21.03 -4.98
C GLU A 276 -6.45 20.01 -5.20
N ARG A 277 -6.89 19.86 -6.45
CA ARG A 277 -7.97 18.97 -6.92
C ARG A 277 -7.53 18.01 -8.03
N ILE A 278 -6.24 17.98 -8.35
CA ILE A 278 -5.64 17.11 -9.37
C ILE A 278 -4.60 16.21 -8.71
N LEU A 279 -4.82 14.90 -8.80
CA LEU A 279 -3.90 13.87 -8.37
C LEU A 279 -3.08 13.38 -9.57
N THR A 280 -1.81 13.73 -9.62
CA THR A 280 -0.91 13.18 -10.64
C THR A 280 -0.47 11.79 -10.21
N LEU A 281 -0.72 10.80 -11.06
CA LEU A 281 -0.36 9.41 -10.85
C LEU A 281 0.86 9.03 -11.68
N THR A 282 1.58 8.02 -11.22
CA THR A 282 2.62 7.32 -11.97
C THR A 282 2.40 5.81 -11.90
N THR A 283 2.88 5.08 -12.90
CA THR A 283 2.97 3.60 -12.86
C THR A 283 4.41 3.12 -12.82
N ASP A 284 5.40 4.03 -12.88
CA ASP A 284 6.80 3.63 -12.90
C ASP A 284 7.24 2.98 -11.59
N GLU A 285 7.97 1.88 -11.72
CA GLU A 285 8.37 1.05 -10.59
C GLU A 285 9.43 1.72 -9.71
N THR A 286 10.23 2.64 -10.26
CA THR A 286 11.31 3.31 -9.54
C THR A 286 10.77 4.42 -8.64
N SER A 287 9.78 5.17 -9.13
CA SER A 287 9.01 6.15 -8.36
C SER A 287 8.10 5.51 -7.31
N GLY A 288 7.42 4.40 -7.65
CA GLY A 288 6.36 3.83 -6.81
C GLY A 288 6.76 2.80 -5.75
N LYS A 289 7.70 1.89 -6.03
CA LYS A 289 7.84 0.64 -5.23
C LYS A 289 8.49 0.76 -3.85
N LYS A 290 8.89 1.96 -3.42
CA LYS A 290 9.57 2.18 -2.14
C LYS A 290 8.69 2.77 -1.04
N PHE A 291 7.46 3.18 -1.33
CA PHE A 291 6.60 3.76 -0.31
C PHE A 291 6.30 2.78 0.82
N SER A 292 6.41 3.26 2.06
CA SER A 292 6.01 2.56 3.28
C SER A 292 5.32 3.57 4.20
N ILE A 293 4.26 3.15 4.91
CA ILE A 293 3.70 4.00 5.98
C ILE A 293 4.71 4.08 7.14
N GLU A 294 4.93 5.31 7.60
CA GLU A 294 5.88 5.77 8.62
C GLU A 294 5.21 6.93 9.40
N ASP A 295 5.69 7.26 10.61
CA ASP A 295 5.01 8.20 11.51
C ASP A 295 4.97 9.65 10.98
N ASP A 296 5.98 10.07 10.22
CA ASP A 296 6.08 11.42 9.65
C ASP A 296 4.94 11.72 8.66
N HIS A 297 4.31 10.68 8.08
CA HIS A 297 3.11 10.81 7.24
C HIS A 297 1.84 11.14 8.04
N GLN A 298 1.90 11.22 9.37
CA GLN A 298 0.77 11.42 10.30
C GLN A 298 -0.45 10.54 9.95
N PRO A 299 -0.25 9.22 9.79
CA PRO A 299 -1.21 8.36 9.12
C PRO A 299 -2.54 8.27 9.87
N GLY A 300 -3.63 8.44 9.14
CA GLY A 300 -4.96 8.03 9.59
C GLY A 300 -5.24 6.56 9.26
N ILE A 301 -6.20 5.94 9.94
CA ILE A 301 -6.58 4.53 9.71
C ILE A 301 -6.97 4.21 8.25
N THR A 302 -7.42 5.21 7.49
CA THR A 302 -7.73 5.09 6.05
C THR A 302 -6.49 4.89 5.17
N LEU A 303 -5.31 5.31 5.63
CA LEU A 303 -4.05 5.12 4.88
C LEU A 303 -3.63 3.65 4.84
N TYR A 304 -4.10 2.82 5.79
CA TYR A 304 -3.89 1.38 5.80
C TYR A 304 -4.85 0.65 4.83
N THR A 305 -4.87 1.08 3.57
CA THR A 305 -5.60 0.39 2.49
C THR A 305 -4.90 -0.94 2.19
N PRO A 306 -5.63 -2.04 1.88
CA PRO A 306 -5.01 -3.32 1.56
C PRO A 306 -4.04 -3.25 0.38
N GLY A 307 -2.92 -3.98 0.48
CA GLY A 307 -1.79 -3.95 -0.45
C GLY A 307 -0.64 -3.03 -0.03
N ILE A 308 -0.93 -1.96 0.71
CA ILE A 308 0.06 -0.95 1.14
C ILE A 308 1.13 -1.54 2.05
N ASN A 309 2.39 -1.15 1.82
CA ASN A 309 3.51 -1.42 2.71
C ASN A 309 3.49 -0.51 3.94
N THR A 310 3.84 -1.05 5.10
CA THR A 310 4.01 -0.29 6.34
C THR A 310 5.18 -0.84 7.15
N ASN A 311 5.93 0.06 7.79
CA ASN A 311 6.90 -0.30 8.81
C ASN A 311 6.16 -0.52 10.13
N ALA A 312 6.55 -1.53 10.90
CA ALA A 312 5.89 -1.92 12.13
C ALA A 312 6.91 -2.40 13.17
N ILE A 313 6.64 -2.19 14.46
CA ILE A 313 7.51 -2.67 15.55
C ILE A 313 6.82 -3.85 16.25
N ILE A 314 7.53 -4.97 16.42
CA ILE A 314 7.00 -6.13 17.13
C ILE A 314 6.89 -5.81 18.63
N THR A 315 5.66 -5.83 19.17
CA THR A 315 5.41 -5.54 20.59
C THR A 315 5.31 -6.80 21.44
N GLU A 316 4.64 -7.85 20.95
CA GLU A 316 4.53 -9.16 21.62
C GLU A 316 4.56 -10.31 20.59
N THR A 317 5.04 -11.49 21.01
CA THR A 317 5.16 -12.69 20.15
C THR A 317 4.41 -13.88 20.73
N PHE A 318 3.63 -14.59 19.90
CA PHE A 318 2.80 -15.72 20.31
C PHE A 318 3.03 -16.94 19.40
N ASN A 319 2.57 -18.13 19.84
CA ASN A 319 2.62 -19.32 18.96
C ASN A 319 1.79 -19.14 17.68
N HIS A 320 0.72 -18.35 17.74
CA HIS A 320 -0.25 -18.15 16.64
C HIS A 320 -0.03 -16.87 15.82
N GLY A 321 0.99 -16.05 16.14
CA GLY A 321 1.33 -14.85 15.37
C GLY A 321 2.10 -13.80 16.17
N LEU A 322 2.13 -12.57 15.65
CA LEU A 322 2.81 -11.40 16.22
C LEU A 322 1.80 -10.28 16.53
N GLU A 323 2.00 -9.55 17.63
CA GLU A 323 1.39 -8.22 17.84
C GLU A 323 2.37 -7.15 17.36
N LEU A 324 1.83 -6.12 16.69
CA LEU A 324 2.58 -5.00 16.12
C LEU A 324 2.09 -3.65 16.65
N GLY A 325 3.03 -2.76 16.97
CA GLY A 325 2.78 -1.32 16.99
C GLY A 325 2.98 -0.73 15.60
N LEU A 326 2.06 0.11 15.15
CA LEU A 326 2.08 0.75 13.84
C LEU A 326 2.15 2.28 13.94
N PRO A 327 2.71 2.96 12.93
CA PRO A 327 2.70 4.40 12.80
C PRO A 327 1.31 5.04 13.02
N GLY A 328 1.28 6.22 13.64
CA GLY A 328 0.05 6.86 14.11
C GLY A 328 -0.55 6.22 15.37
N GLY A 329 0.12 5.23 15.96
CA GLY A 329 -0.29 4.56 17.20
C GLY A 329 -1.35 3.47 17.03
N TYR A 330 -1.54 2.95 15.81
CA TYR A 330 -2.46 1.84 15.57
C TYR A 330 -1.89 0.49 16.02
N LYS A 331 -2.77 -0.48 16.27
CA LYS A 331 -2.41 -1.87 16.60
C LYS A 331 -2.51 -2.74 15.35
N GLY A 332 -1.44 -3.45 15.03
CA GLY A 332 -1.40 -4.44 13.97
C GLY A 332 -1.22 -5.85 14.50
N PHE A 333 -1.44 -6.85 13.65
CA PHE A 333 -1.07 -8.23 13.93
C PHE A 333 -0.67 -9.00 12.67
N VAL A 334 0.12 -10.05 12.85
CA VAL A 334 0.53 -10.97 11.79
C VAL A 334 0.12 -12.39 12.17
N PRO A 335 -0.90 -12.98 11.53
CA PRO A 335 -1.28 -14.38 11.79
C PRO A 335 -0.16 -15.36 11.42
N ARG A 336 -0.12 -16.53 12.06
CA ARG A 336 0.94 -17.57 11.91
C ARG A 336 1.41 -17.79 10.46
N PHE A 337 0.47 -17.88 9.52
CA PHE A 337 0.71 -18.18 8.10
C PHE A 337 1.17 -16.97 7.25
N HIS A 338 1.26 -15.80 7.86
CA HIS A 338 1.68 -14.52 7.25
C HIS A 338 3.03 -14.01 7.79
N VAL A 339 3.64 -14.72 8.74
CA VAL A 339 4.91 -14.34 9.41
C VAL A 339 6.15 -14.55 8.53
N SER A 340 6.15 -15.54 7.63
CA SER A 340 7.28 -15.85 6.75
C SER A 340 6.80 -16.60 5.52
N ASP A 341 7.61 -16.60 4.46
CA ASP A 341 7.43 -17.50 3.31
C ASP A 341 7.81 -18.96 3.65
N ASP A 342 8.66 -19.16 4.64
CA ASP A 342 8.99 -20.48 5.20
C ASP A 342 8.09 -20.76 6.42
N LEU A 343 7.31 -21.83 6.34
CA LEU A 343 6.40 -22.27 7.40
C LEU A 343 7.13 -22.84 8.62
N SER A 344 8.42 -23.16 8.49
CA SER A 344 9.28 -23.63 9.59
C SER A 344 9.61 -22.50 10.57
N VAL A 345 9.75 -21.26 10.07
CA VAL A 345 10.06 -20.07 10.88
C VAL A 345 8.88 -19.76 11.81
N MET A 346 9.10 -19.81 13.12
CA MET A 346 8.10 -19.61 14.17
C MET A 346 8.02 -18.15 14.62
N PRO A 347 6.86 -17.60 15.02
CA PRO A 347 6.75 -16.17 15.36
C PRO A 347 7.60 -15.79 16.58
N LYS A 348 7.81 -16.72 17.51
CA LYS A 348 8.72 -16.58 18.67
C LYS A 348 10.21 -16.44 18.32
N GLN A 349 10.62 -16.65 17.07
CA GLN A 349 12.00 -16.42 16.63
C GLN A 349 12.27 -14.95 16.31
N PHE A 350 11.23 -14.12 16.19
CA PHE A 350 11.37 -12.68 15.97
C PHE A 350 11.61 -11.95 17.30
N PRO A 351 12.63 -11.09 17.42
CA PRO A 351 12.89 -10.34 18.64
C PRO A 351 11.87 -9.22 18.84
N ILE A 352 11.33 -9.12 20.06
CA ILE A 352 10.48 -7.99 20.48
C ILE A 352 11.28 -6.69 20.40
N GLY A 353 10.63 -5.61 19.97
CA GLY A 353 11.25 -4.31 19.72
C GLY A 353 11.94 -4.18 18.36
N SER A 354 11.99 -5.23 17.54
CA SER A 354 12.51 -5.13 16.18
C SER A 354 11.48 -4.54 15.20
N THR A 355 11.99 -3.75 14.25
CA THR A 355 11.20 -3.23 13.13
C THR A 355 11.12 -4.28 12.03
N VAL A 356 9.91 -4.51 11.52
CA VAL A 356 9.61 -5.31 10.34
C VAL A 356 8.85 -4.47 9.33
N GLN A 357 8.99 -4.79 8.04
CA GLN A 357 8.14 -4.22 6.99
C GLN A 357 7.17 -5.30 6.50
N GLY A 358 5.91 -4.93 6.27
CA GLY A 358 4.89 -5.84 5.77
C GLY A 358 3.82 -5.12 4.95
N HIS A 359 2.98 -5.92 4.29
CA HIS A 359 1.85 -5.44 3.49
C HIS A 359 0.54 -5.58 4.27
N VAL A 360 -0.35 -4.58 4.18
CA VAL A 360 -1.69 -4.65 4.78
C VAL A 360 -2.56 -5.67 4.03
N MET A 361 -3.10 -6.64 4.75
CA MET A 361 -4.08 -7.60 4.23
C MET A 361 -5.51 -7.07 4.37
N TYR A 362 -5.84 -6.46 5.50
CA TYR A 362 -7.13 -5.81 5.77
C TYR A 362 -7.06 -4.94 7.04
N VAL A 363 -8.03 -4.05 7.20
CA VAL A 363 -8.33 -3.39 8.49
C VAL A 363 -9.65 -3.93 9.03
N HIS A 364 -9.65 -4.41 10.28
CA HIS A 364 -10.86 -4.96 10.89
C HIS A 364 -11.89 -3.84 11.16
N PRO A 365 -13.13 -3.89 10.61
CA PRO A 365 -14.08 -2.78 10.65
C PRO A 365 -14.37 -2.22 12.05
N HIS A 366 -14.56 -3.10 13.05
CA HIS A 366 -14.88 -2.70 14.43
C HIS A 366 -13.65 -2.36 15.29
N THR A 367 -12.68 -3.27 15.44
CA THR A 367 -11.52 -3.08 16.33
C THR A 367 -10.47 -2.11 15.80
N LYS A 368 -10.52 -1.76 14.51
CA LYS A 368 -9.50 -0.96 13.78
C LYS A 368 -8.08 -1.55 13.85
N GLN A 369 -7.97 -2.84 14.13
CA GLN A 369 -6.72 -3.58 14.06
C GLN A 369 -6.36 -3.87 12.60
N VAL A 370 -5.07 -3.72 12.26
CA VAL A 370 -4.56 -3.94 10.89
C VAL A 370 -3.95 -5.33 10.79
N CYS A 371 -4.48 -6.20 9.93
CA CYS A 371 -3.85 -7.48 9.64
C CYS A 371 -2.75 -7.27 8.60
N ILE A 372 -1.54 -7.77 8.86
CA ILE A 372 -0.34 -7.55 8.05
C ILE A 372 0.29 -8.88 7.63
N SER A 373 0.94 -8.87 6.46
CA SER A 373 1.71 -9.97 5.89
C SER A 373 3.18 -9.57 5.76
N LEU A 374 4.08 -10.33 6.39
CA LEU A 374 5.54 -10.20 6.29
C LEU A 374 6.14 -11.06 5.17
N LYS A 375 5.29 -11.78 4.41
CA LYS A 375 5.70 -12.61 3.27
C LYS A 375 6.29 -11.76 2.14
N SER A 376 7.54 -12.02 1.80
CA SER A 376 8.25 -11.33 0.71
C SER A 376 7.72 -11.75 -0.67
N LYS A 377 7.19 -12.98 -0.80
CA LYS A 377 6.78 -13.57 -2.08
C LYS A 377 5.32 -13.30 -2.44
N MET A 378 4.90 -12.03 -2.48
CA MET A 378 3.68 -11.61 -3.22
C MET A 378 3.96 -11.31 -4.71
N LYS A 379 5.04 -11.87 -5.27
CA LYS A 379 5.48 -11.64 -6.65
C LYS A 379 5.35 -12.93 -7.48
N LEU A 380 4.18 -13.10 -8.11
CA LEU A 380 3.82 -13.90 -9.31
C LEU A 380 4.61 -15.19 -9.65
N LYS A 381 5.94 -15.13 -9.79
CA LYS A 381 6.83 -16.17 -10.36
C LYS A 381 6.86 -17.53 -9.64
N LYS A 382 6.12 -17.72 -8.55
CA LYS A 382 5.91 -19.05 -7.93
C LYS A 382 4.46 -19.53 -7.93
N ILE A 383 3.48 -18.68 -8.25
CA ILE A 383 2.06 -19.07 -8.23
C ILE A 383 1.73 -19.98 -9.41
N LYS A 384 2.22 -19.68 -10.62
CA LYS A 384 2.07 -20.59 -11.79
C LYS A 384 2.58 -22.00 -11.49
N ASN A 385 3.83 -22.12 -11.03
CA ASN A 385 4.43 -23.41 -10.68
C ASN A 385 3.68 -24.15 -9.54
N LEU A 386 3.00 -23.45 -8.64
CA LEU A 386 2.19 -24.05 -7.57
C LEU A 386 0.83 -24.55 -8.10
N ILE A 387 0.17 -23.79 -8.98
CA ILE A 387 -1.08 -24.19 -9.64
C ILE A 387 -0.84 -25.39 -10.58
N GLU A 388 0.29 -25.41 -11.30
CA GLU A 388 0.67 -26.50 -12.20
C GLU A 388 1.11 -27.79 -11.45
N SER A 389 1.60 -27.69 -10.21
CA SER A 389 2.07 -28.84 -9.43
C SER A 389 1.06 -29.42 -8.44
N ILE A 390 0.08 -28.63 -7.98
CA ILE A 390 -1.01 -29.13 -7.13
C ILE A 390 -2.19 -29.58 -8.00
N ARG A 391 -2.06 -30.78 -8.58
CA ARG A 391 -3.25 -31.61 -8.80
C ARG A 391 -3.68 -32.14 -7.44
N ILE A 392 -4.89 -31.78 -7.01
CA ILE A 392 -5.45 -32.21 -5.73
C ILE A 392 -5.69 -33.73 -5.78
N GLY A 393 -5.28 -34.41 -4.70
CA GLY A 393 -5.57 -35.81 -4.36
C GLY A 393 -5.58 -35.96 -2.85
#